data_AF-A0A5A7SEL9-F1
#
_entry.id   AF-A0A5A7SEL9-F1
#
_cell.length_a   1.000
_cell.length_b   1.000
_cell.length_c   1.000
_cell.angle_alpha   90.00
_cell.angle_beta   90.00
_cell.angle_gamma   90.00
#
_symmetry.space_group_name_H-M   'P 1'
#
loop_
_entity.id
_entity.type
_entity.pdbx_description
1 polymer ?
#
loop_
_entity_poly.entity_id
_entity_poly.type
_entity_poly.pdbx_seq_one_letter_code
_entity_poly.pdbx_strand_id
1 'polypeptide(L)' 'MYLEVFDRASEQLVSDYLIEGIELAALKELIKIDPAIEQYGCDVSIDDVPIIAAYVSDPVVVNLGFLYQIDFYREQ' A
#
# COMPACT_ATOMS: atom_id res chain seq x y z
N MET A 1 -8.83 -2.68 1.35
CA MET A 1 -7.62 -2.24 0.64
C MET A 1 -6.44 -2.97 1.24
N TYR A 2 -5.40 -3.25 0.45
CA TYR A 2 -4.21 -3.94 0.93
C TYR A 2 -2.96 -3.14 0.61
N LEU A 3 -1.99 -3.11 1.53
CA LEU A 3 -0.62 -2.74 1.22
C LEU A 3 0.12 -4.01 0.79
N GLU A 4 0.45 -4.10 -0.49
CA GLU A 4 1.22 -5.19 -1.06
C GLU A 4 2.71 -4.83 -1.07
N VAL A 5 3.54 -5.81 -0.73
CA VAL A 5 4.99 -5.70 -0.66
C VAL A 5 5.58 -6.73 -1.60
N PHE A 6 6.33 -6.26 -2.58
CA PHE A 6 7.01 -7.10 -3.56
C PHE A 6 8.52 -7.04 -3.36
N ASP A 7 9.19 -8.15 -3.61
CA ASP A 7 10.64 -8.16 -3.72
C ASP A 7 11.05 -7.40 -4.99
N ARG A 8 11.94 -6.41 -4.85
CA ARG A 8 12.30 -5.52 -5.97
C ARG A 8 13.10 -6.22 -7.06
N ALA A 9 13.82 -7.29 -6.75
CA ALA A 9 14.66 -7.97 -7.72
C ALA A 9 13.89 -9.01 -8.55
N SER A 10 12.94 -9.69 -7.92
CA SER A 10 12.15 -10.76 -8.52
C SER A 10 10.72 -10.37 -8.88
N GLU A 11 10.24 -9.20 -8.43
CA GLU A 11 8.87 -8.72 -8.57
C GLU A 11 7.81 -9.68 -7.99
N GLN A 12 8.21 -10.59 -7.11
CA GLN A 12 7.30 -11.53 -6.45
C GLN A 12 6.67 -10.88 -5.22
N LEU A 13 5.38 -11.14 -5.01
CA LEU A 13 4.68 -10.75 -3.79
C LEU A 13 5.30 -11.46 -2.59
N VAL A 14 5.80 -10.68 -1.65
CA VAL A 14 6.42 -11.15 -0.40
C VAL A 14 5.38 -11.16 0.73
N SER A 15 4.54 -10.14 0.78
CA SER A 15 3.51 -9.99 1.80
C SER A 15 2.41 -9.06 1.31
N ASP A 16 1.21 -9.25 1.83
CA ASP A 16 0.13 -8.27 1.77
C ASP A 16 -0.35 -7.96 3.19
N TYR A 17 -0.81 -6.74 3.40
CA TYR A 17 -1.27 -6.26 4.69
C TYR A 17 -2.64 -5.63 4.52
N LEU A 18 -3.64 -6.10 5.28
CA LEU A 18 -4.95 -5.49 5.27
C LEU A 18 -4.88 -4.09 5.89
N ILE A 19 -5.33 -3.08 5.14
CA ILE A 19 -5.46 -1.70 5.62
C ILE A 19 -6.89 -1.53 6.15
N GLU A 20 -7.01 -1.15 7.42
CA GLU A 20 -8.27 -0.98 8.14
C GLU A 20 -8.36 0.41 8.79
N GLY A 21 -9.58 0.87 9.09
CA GLY A 21 -9.78 2.11 9.85
C GLY A 21 -9.52 3.42 9.07
N ILE A 22 -9.30 3.34 7.75
CA ILE A 22 -9.23 4.48 6.85
C ILE A 22 -9.98 4.21 5.55
N GLU A 23 -10.76 5.19 5.10
CA GLU A 23 -11.47 5.14 3.81
C GLU A 23 -10.51 5.45 2.65
N LEU A 24 -10.77 4.90 1.46
CA LEU A 24 -9.90 5.07 0.29
C LEU A 24 -9.63 6.55 -0.05
N ALA A 25 -10.66 7.41 -0.02
CA ALA A 25 -10.50 8.82 -0.31
C ALA A 25 -9.57 9.52 0.68
N ALA A 26 -9.72 9.22 1.98
CA ALA A 26 -8.87 9.79 3.03
C ALA A 26 -7.43 9.29 2.91
N LEU A 27 -7.24 8.00 2.57
CA LEU A 27 -5.92 7.43 2.33
C LEU A 27 -5.23 8.13 1.15
N LYS A 28 -5.93 8.31 0.03
CA LYS A 28 -5.41 9.02 -1.14
C LYS A 28 -4.95 10.44 -0.81
N GLU A 29 -5.75 11.19 -0.05
CA GLU A 29 -5.37 12.54 0.39
C GLU A 29 -4.13 12.52 1.30
N LEU A 30 -4.06 11.57 2.22
CA LEU A 30 -3.00 11.46 3.22
C LEU A 30 -1.61 11.27 2.60
N ILE A 31 -1.52 10.41 1.58
CA ILE A 31 -0.27 10.12 0.85
C ILE A 31 -0.23 10.78 -0.53
N LYS A 32 -1.07 11.79 -0.74
CA LYS A 32 -1.09 12.66 -1.94
C LYS A 32 -1.21 11.89 -3.27
N ILE A 33 -1.95 10.80 -3.28
CA ILE A 33 -2.35 10.10 -4.50
C ILE A 33 -3.40 10.96 -5.20
N ASP A 34 -3.27 11.13 -6.52
CA ASP A 34 -4.27 11.81 -7.33
C ASP A 34 -5.62 11.09 -7.20
N PRO A 35 -6.70 11.79 -6.79
CA PRO A 35 -8.03 11.19 -6.65
C PRO A 35 -8.50 10.48 -7.93
N ALA A 36 -8.08 10.95 -9.11
CA ALA A 36 -8.41 10.38 -10.42
C ALA A 36 -7.75 9.02 -10.71
N ILE A 37 -6.80 8.56 -9.90
CA ILE A 37 -6.23 7.21 -9.99
C ILE A 37 -7.25 6.21 -9.43
N GLU A 38 -8.18 5.75 -10.26
CA GLU A 38 -9.36 5.01 -9.81
C GLU A 38 -9.28 3.49 -9.94
N GLN A 39 -8.42 2.92 -10.79
CA GLN A 39 -8.83 1.66 -11.40
C GLN A 39 -8.50 0.38 -10.60
N TYR A 40 -7.31 0.20 -10.01
CA TYR A 40 -6.98 -1.07 -9.32
C TYR A 40 -6.01 -0.91 -8.14
N GLY A 41 -5.08 0.04 -8.21
CA GLY A 41 -4.11 0.29 -7.16
C GLY A 41 -3.13 1.38 -7.56
N CYS A 42 -2.13 1.61 -6.73
CA CYS A 42 -1.02 2.51 -7.07
C CYS A 42 0.27 2.15 -6.34
N ASP A 43 1.39 2.44 -6.99
CA ASP A 43 2.70 2.40 -6.34
C ASP A 43 2.77 3.44 -5.20
N VAL A 44 3.48 3.07 -4.15
CA VAL A 44 3.66 3.89 -2.96
C VAL A 44 5.15 4.17 -2.76
N SER A 45 5.47 5.42 -2.44
CA SER A 45 6.82 5.78 -2.02
C SER A 45 7.16 5.08 -0.71
N ILE A 46 8.41 4.61 -0.58
CA ILE A 46 8.88 4.03 0.69
C ILE A 46 8.71 4.99 1.88
N ASP A 47 8.76 6.30 1.63
CA ASP A 47 8.59 7.34 2.65
C ASP A 47 7.15 7.42 3.19
N ASP A 48 6.17 6.97 2.41
CA ASP A 48 4.75 6.96 2.79
C ASP A 48 4.33 5.64 3.47
N VAL A 49 5.14 4.59 3.38
CA VAL A 49 4.85 3.28 3.99
C VAL A 49 4.64 3.37 5.51
N PRO A 50 5.45 4.11 6.29
CA PRO A 50 5.19 4.27 7.73
C PRO A 50 3.85 4.93 8.05
N ILE A 51 3.36 5.81 7.16
CA ILE A 51 2.06 6.48 7.33
C ILE A 51 0.93 5.46 7.13
N ILE A 52 1.04 4.62 6.11
CA ILE A 52 0.06 3.55 5.84
C ILE A 52 0.11 2.47 6.92
N ALA A 53 1.30 2.12 7.42
CA ALA A 53 1.49 1.11 8.45
C ALA A 53 0.74 1.45 9.76
N ALA A 54 0.41 2.72 10.01
CA ALA A 54 -0.43 3.13 11.14
C ALA A 54 -1.88 2.60 11.06
N TYR A 55 -2.31 2.17 9.88
CA TYR A 55 -3.64 1.63 9.56
C TYR A 55 -3.62 0.13 9.30
N VAL A 56 -2.51 -0.54 9.64
CA VAL A 56 -2.32 -1.98 9.51
C VAL A 56 -2.15 -2.59 10.89
N SER A 57 -2.79 -3.72 11.15
CA SER A 57 -2.72 -4.41 12.45
C SER A 57 -1.39 -5.15 12.66
N ASP A 58 -0.80 -5.68 11.59
CA ASP A 58 0.48 -6.40 11.61
C ASP A 58 1.68 -5.46 11.41
N PRO A 59 2.84 -5.74 12.04
CA PRO A 59 4.03 -4.91 11.90
C PRO A 59 4.59 -4.97 10.48
N VAL A 60 4.61 -3.82 9.80
CA VAL A 60 5.17 -3.67 8.44
C VAL A 60 6.69 -3.45 8.51
N VAL A 61 7.44 -4.26 7.78
CA VAL A 61 8.90 -4.10 7.63
C VAL A 61 9.20 -3.21 6.43
N VAL A 62 9.80 -2.05 6.67
CA VAL A 62 10.23 -1.12 5.62
C VAL A 62 11.66 -1.40 5.19
N ASN A 63 11.85 -1.72 3.91
CA ASN A 63 13.13 -2.07 3.29
C ASN A 63 13.24 -1.49 1.86
N LEU A 64 14.45 -1.00 1.50
CA LEU A 64 14.78 -0.47 0.17
C LEU A 64 14.80 -1.53 -0.94
N GLY A 65 14.94 -2.80 -0.56
CA GLY A 65 14.84 -3.95 -1.44
C GLY A 65 13.41 -4.34 -1.81
N PHE A 66 12.39 -3.60 -1.35
CA PHE A 66 10.99 -3.87 -1.66
C PHE A 66 10.37 -2.76 -2.52
N LEU A 67 9.32 -3.15 -3.24
CA LEU A 67 8.35 -2.27 -3.88
C LEU A 67 7.03 -2.36 -3.10
N TYR A 68 6.32 -1.24 -3.00
CA TYR A 68 5.09 -1.14 -2.24
C TYR A 68 3.99 -0.64 -3.16
N GLN A 69 2.84 -1.30 -3.09
CA GLN A 69 1.65 -0.93 -3.84
C GLN A 69 0.46 -0.96 -2.89
N ILE A 70 -0.49 -0.04 -3.05
CA ILE A 70 -1.82 -0.22 -2.47
C ILE A 70 -2.71 -0.83 -3.53
N ASP A 71 -3.31 -1.97 -3.21
CA ASP A 71 -4.45 -2.53 -3.93
C ASP A 71 -5.76 -1.95 -3.37
N PHE A 72 -6.48 -1.24 -4.22
CA PHE A 72 -7.76 -0.62 -3.87
C PHE A 72 -8.93 -1.61 -3.96
N TYR A 73 -8.80 -2.67 -4.78
CA TYR A 73 -9.90 -3.57 -5.09
C TYR A 73 -9.43 -4.99 -5.39
N ARG A 74 -9.78 -5.93 -4.49
CA ARG A 74 -9.58 -7.37 -4.67
C ARG A 74 -10.94 -8.05 -4.87
N GLU A 75 -11.17 -8.66 -6.03
CA GLU A 75 -12.28 -9.61 -6.18
C GLU A 75 -11.99 -10.81 -5.25
N GLN A 76 -12.90 -11.10 -4.32
CA GLN A 76 -12.84 -12.28 -3.46
C GLN A 76 -13.40 -13.50 -4.17
#